data_AF-A0A3T0D404-F1
#
_entry.id   AF-A0A3T0D404-F1
#
_cell.length_a   1.000
_cell.length_b   1.000
_cell.length_c   1.000
_cell.angle_alpha   90.00
_cell.angle_beta   90.00
_cell.angle_gamma   90.00
#
_symmetry.space_group_name_H-M   'P 1'
#
loop_
_entity.id
_entity.type
_entity.pdbx_description
1 polymer ?
#
loop_
_entity_poly.entity_id
_entity_poly.type
_entity_poly.pdbx_seq_one_letter_code
_entity_poly.pdbx_strand_id
1 'polypeptide(L)'
;MLCFFHVVPAQLNCAVLHSLVDQVECFTRERIKTIENKTDSSYVVDWCLDKTGNLYIVAMNNTKKDMQFLVIRGYDDKNNKIFLSSRNVRLKPQTIDTKVISGVPTYLKNLQVEIVQNKSIPSFVVDWCLNKQGNLYIVGINNSERDDNLWVKIEGYDQKGQKIWLGSRNFRVRKRTIDTCVVNNIPAYVKKVNVSVLPEQDGVKIQEKLFDRERRKLYIIITNFGNDKNIKIQVNGFDANGKLVYKTVYNAIAKSNIVGAHTINISNSKVERVEINVK
;
A
#
# COMPACT_ATOMS: atom_id res chain seq x y z
N MET A 1 -37.41 31.82 -15.82
CA MET A 1 -36.81 32.07 -14.50
C MET A 1 -37.13 30.86 -13.63
N LEU A 2 -36.13 29.99 -13.45
CA LEU A 2 -36.18 28.77 -12.65
C LEU A 2 -36.09 29.10 -11.16
N CYS A 3 -36.78 28.32 -10.33
CA CYS A 3 -36.23 27.80 -9.06
C CYS A 3 -36.97 26.50 -8.72
N PHE A 4 -36.20 25.41 -8.66
CA PHE A 4 -36.64 24.04 -8.38
C PHE A 4 -36.30 23.63 -6.94
N PHE A 5 -36.99 22.54 -6.54
CA PHE A 5 -36.73 21.56 -5.49
C PHE A 5 -37.37 21.79 -4.12
N HIS A 6 -38.53 21.15 -3.99
CA HIS A 6 -39.10 20.70 -2.73
C HIS A 6 -38.20 19.64 -2.09
N VAL A 7 -37.96 19.84 -0.80
CA VAL A 7 -37.27 18.94 0.13
C VAL A 7 -38.34 18.06 0.82
N VAL A 8 -37.92 16.86 1.28
CA VAL A 8 -38.58 15.93 2.24
C VAL A 8 -39.50 14.89 1.55
N PRO A 9 -39.35 13.56 1.80
CA PRO A 9 -39.17 13.00 3.14
C PRO A 9 -38.01 12.05 3.39
N ALA A 10 -37.33 12.34 4.51
CA ALA A 10 -36.63 11.39 5.34
C ALA A 10 -37.60 10.30 5.82
N GLN A 11 -37.75 9.22 5.05
CA GLN A 11 -38.38 7.97 5.53
C GLN A 11 -38.13 6.74 4.63
N LEU A 12 -37.58 6.90 3.42
CA LEU A 12 -37.17 5.76 2.59
C LEU A 12 -35.65 5.61 2.59
N ASN A 13 -35.14 4.71 3.45
CA ASN A 13 -33.99 3.82 3.19
C ASN A 13 -33.49 3.05 4.43
N CYS A 14 -34.15 3.17 5.59
CA CYS A 14 -33.93 2.22 6.69
C CYS A 14 -34.55 0.84 6.43
N ALA A 15 -35.50 0.72 5.49
CA ALA A 15 -36.26 -0.50 5.26
C ALA A 15 -35.48 -1.60 4.51
N VAL A 16 -34.43 -1.27 3.75
CA VAL A 16 -33.69 -2.27 2.96
C VAL A 16 -32.74 -3.11 3.84
N LEU A 17 -32.33 -2.60 5.01
CA LEU A 17 -31.59 -3.41 5.98
C LEU A 17 -32.50 -4.23 6.90
N HIS A 18 -33.78 -3.87 7.06
CA HIS A 18 -34.67 -4.52 8.03
C HIS A 18 -35.23 -5.87 7.57
N SER A 19 -35.19 -6.21 6.28
CA SER A 19 -35.71 -7.49 5.76
C SER A 19 -34.65 -8.60 5.59
N LEU A 20 -33.40 -8.35 5.96
CA LEU A 20 -32.28 -9.32 5.93
C LEU A 20 -31.75 -9.69 7.33
N VAL A 21 -32.45 -9.25 8.38
CA VAL A 21 -31.93 -9.18 9.76
C VAL A 21 -31.82 -10.53 10.47
N ASP A 22 -32.49 -11.58 10.00
CA ASP A 22 -32.49 -12.86 10.73
C ASP A 22 -31.17 -13.65 10.62
N GLN A 23 -30.22 -13.23 9.78
CA GLN A 23 -28.91 -13.90 9.64
C GLN A 23 -27.67 -12.98 9.63
N VAL A 24 -27.84 -11.66 9.74
CA VAL A 24 -26.73 -10.70 9.73
C VAL A 24 -26.57 -10.10 11.13
N GLU A 25 -25.56 -10.56 11.88
CA GLU A 25 -25.13 -9.84 13.09
C GLU A 25 -24.43 -8.53 12.68
N CYS A 26 -25.15 -7.41 12.77
CA CYS A 26 -24.59 -6.08 12.53
C CYS A 26 -23.64 -5.67 13.67
N PHE A 27 -22.33 -5.65 13.40
CA PHE A 27 -21.30 -5.18 14.32
C PHE A 27 -21.00 -3.68 14.14
N THR A 28 -22.00 -2.79 14.20
CA THR A 28 -21.84 -1.36 14.52
C THR A 28 -23.20 -0.66 14.47
N ARG A 29 -23.85 -0.44 15.61
CA ARG A 29 -24.93 0.56 15.74
C ARG A 29 -24.30 1.89 16.14
N GLU A 30 -23.77 2.63 15.18
CA GLU A 30 -23.47 4.05 15.43
C GLU A 30 -24.76 4.88 15.30
N ARG A 31 -24.93 5.83 16.23
CA ARG A 31 -26.00 6.84 16.24
C ARG A 31 -26.16 7.47 14.87
N ILE A 32 -27.39 7.86 14.50
CA ILE A 32 -27.71 8.62 13.28
C ILE A 32 -26.68 9.74 13.09
N LYS A 33 -25.75 9.54 12.16
CA LYS A 33 -24.78 10.55 11.76
C LYS A 33 -25.46 11.42 10.72
N THR A 34 -25.71 12.69 11.03
CA THR A 34 -26.00 13.68 9.99
C THR A 34 -24.74 13.82 9.14
N ILE A 35 -24.80 13.35 7.89
CA ILE A 35 -23.68 13.47 6.97
C ILE A 35 -23.89 14.72 6.12
N GLU A 36 -22.95 15.65 6.18
CA GLU A 36 -22.96 16.81 5.29
C GLU A 36 -22.83 16.36 3.84
N ASN A 37 -23.71 16.87 2.99
CA ASN A 37 -23.65 16.58 1.56
C ASN A 37 -22.46 17.28 0.93
N LYS A 38 -21.38 16.54 0.71
CA LYS A 38 -20.20 17.03 -0.01
C LYS A 38 -20.44 16.99 -1.51
N THR A 39 -20.57 18.15 -2.13
CA THR A 39 -20.67 18.30 -3.59
C THR A 39 -19.46 17.68 -4.29
N ASP A 40 -19.68 17.00 -5.42
CA ASP A 40 -18.63 16.41 -6.27
C ASP A 40 -17.67 15.43 -5.59
N SER A 41 -18.13 14.71 -4.56
CA SER A 41 -17.34 13.66 -3.92
C SER A 41 -18.15 12.41 -3.63
N SER A 42 -17.44 11.31 -3.41
CA SER A 42 -18.02 10.02 -3.05
C SER A 42 -17.56 9.65 -1.65
N TYR A 43 -18.46 9.12 -0.82
CA TYR A 43 -18.17 8.71 0.54
C TYR A 43 -19.02 7.52 0.99
N VAL A 44 -18.49 6.78 1.95
CA VAL A 44 -19.21 5.68 2.61
C VAL A 44 -20.18 6.27 3.62
N VAL A 45 -21.45 5.88 3.53
CA VAL A 45 -22.52 6.28 4.46
C VAL A 45 -22.55 5.31 5.64
N ASP A 46 -22.54 4.02 5.33
CA ASP A 46 -22.59 2.94 6.32
C ASP A 46 -21.98 1.65 5.75
N TRP A 47 -21.61 0.71 6.62
CA TRP A 47 -21.14 -0.60 6.22
C TRP A 47 -21.36 -1.64 7.34
N CYS A 48 -21.45 -2.92 6.96
CA CYS A 48 -21.61 -4.03 7.88
C CYS A 48 -20.85 -5.26 7.36
N LEU A 49 -20.11 -5.96 8.21
CA LEU A 49 -19.49 -7.25 7.90
C LEU A 49 -20.32 -8.37 8.51
N ASP A 50 -20.72 -9.36 7.70
CA ASP A 50 -21.40 -10.56 8.18
C ASP A 50 -20.42 -11.66 8.64
N LYS A 51 -20.99 -12.71 9.25
CA LYS A 51 -20.23 -13.89 9.73
C LYS A 51 -19.60 -14.74 8.64
N THR A 52 -19.98 -14.54 7.37
CA THR A 52 -19.46 -15.29 6.22
C THR A 52 -18.37 -14.52 5.47
N GLY A 53 -18.08 -13.27 5.90
CA GLY A 53 -17.05 -12.44 5.31
C GLY A 53 -17.55 -11.55 4.17
N ASN A 54 -18.87 -11.30 4.10
CA ASN A 54 -19.44 -10.32 3.18
C ASN A 54 -19.54 -8.95 3.87
N LEU A 55 -18.87 -7.97 3.28
CA LEU A 55 -18.92 -6.57 3.66
C LEU A 55 -19.97 -5.86 2.80
N TYR A 56 -21.10 -5.54 3.41
CA TYR A 56 -22.15 -4.70 2.85
C TYR A 56 -21.75 -3.23 3.04
N ILE A 57 -21.86 -2.43 1.99
CA ILE A 57 -21.48 -1.02 1.97
C ILE A 57 -22.61 -0.22 1.37
N VAL A 58 -23.03 0.82 2.08
CA VAL A 58 -23.89 1.89 1.56
C VAL A 58 -23.00 3.08 1.27
N ALA A 59 -22.99 3.54 0.03
CA ALA A 59 -22.15 4.67 -0.38
C ALA A 59 -22.96 5.69 -1.17
N MET A 60 -22.63 6.97 -0.98
CA MET A 60 -23.12 8.07 -1.79
C MET A 60 -22.05 8.43 -2.82
N ASN A 61 -22.44 8.48 -4.09
CA ASN A 61 -21.58 8.92 -5.18
C ASN A 61 -22.15 10.20 -5.78
N ASN A 62 -21.68 11.37 -5.35
CA ASN A 62 -22.09 12.65 -5.94
C ASN A 62 -21.30 13.01 -7.20
N THR A 63 -20.35 12.17 -7.62
CA THR A 63 -19.55 12.42 -8.81
C THR A 63 -20.26 11.92 -10.06
N LYS A 64 -19.78 12.35 -11.23
CA LYS A 64 -20.21 11.82 -12.53
C LYS A 64 -19.53 10.49 -12.90
N LYS A 65 -18.58 10.01 -12.08
CA LYS A 65 -17.80 8.81 -12.34
C LYS A 65 -18.47 7.59 -11.72
N ASP A 66 -18.63 6.53 -12.49
CA ASP A 66 -19.18 5.27 -12.00
C ASP A 66 -18.15 4.43 -11.23
N MET A 67 -16.89 4.44 -11.67
CA MET A 67 -15.82 3.70 -11.03
C MET A 67 -15.24 4.49 -9.84
N GLN A 68 -15.28 3.86 -8.67
CA GLN A 68 -14.74 4.37 -7.42
C GLN A 68 -13.77 3.33 -6.84
N PHE A 69 -12.87 3.79 -5.98
CA PHE A 69 -11.85 2.96 -5.36
C PHE A 69 -12.09 2.86 -3.86
N LEU A 70 -12.23 1.65 -3.35
CA LEU A 70 -12.41 1.40 -1.93
C LEU A 70 -11.11 0.92 -1.30
N VAL A 71 -10.85 1.41 -0.09
CA VAL A 71 -9.86 0.87 0.83
C VAL A 71 -10.56 0.36 2.07
N ILE A 72 -10.23 -0.88 2.45
CA ILE A 72 -10.76 -1.60 3.60
C ILE A 72 -9.59 -1.81 4.55
N ARG A 73 -9.69 -1.24 5.74
CA ARG A 73 -8.70 -1.35 6.82
C ARG A 73 -9.29 -2.16 7.95
N GLY A 74 -8.50 -3.06 8.52
CA GLY A 74 -8.86 -3.80 9.72
C GLY A 74 -7.87 -3.55 10.84
N TYR A 75 -8.40 -3.40 12.05
CA TYR A 75 -7.65 -3.04 13.25
C TYR A 75 -7.79 -4.11 14.33
N ASP A 76 -6.74 -4.27 15.14
CA ASP A 76 -6.82 -5.06 16.37
C ASP A 76 -7.49 -4.28 17.51
N ASP A 77 -7.69 -4.94 18.65
CA ASP A 77 -8.33 -4.34 19.83
C ASP A 77 -7.52 -3.17 20.44
N LYS A 78 -6.25 -3.02 20.02
CA LYS A 78 -5.37 -1.90 20.42
C LYS A 78 -5.32 -0.81 19.34
N ASN A 79 -6.25 -0.84 18.38
CA ASN A 79 -6.33 0.08 17.24
C ASN A 79 -5.09 0.06 16.32
N ASN A 80 -4.30 -1.01 16.32
CA ASN A 80 -3.23 -1.16 15.33
C ASN A 80 -3.82 -1.73 14.05
N LYS A 81 -3.47 -1.13 12.91
CA LYS A 81 -3.85 -1.67 11.60
C LYS A 81 -3.16 -3.02 11.40
N ILE A 82 -3.94 -4.07 11.15
CA ILE A 82 -3.48 -5.46 10.97
C ILE A 82 -3.89 -6.05 9.62
N PHE A 83 -4.79 -5.37 8.91
CA PHE A 83 -5.32 -5.79 7.62
C PHE A 83 -5.50 -4.56 6.73
N LEU A 84 -5.20 -4.73 5.45
CA LEU A 84 -5.41 -3.73 4.43
C LEU A 84 -5.73 -4.43 3.11
N SER A 85 -6.82 -4.02 2.48
CA SER A 85 -7.22 -4.47 1.15
C SER A 85 -7.87 -3.33 0.39
N SER A 86 -7.95 -3.48 -0.92
CA SER A 86 -8.64 -2.55 -1.81
C SER A 86 -9.60 -3.27 -2.74
N ARG A 87 -10.57 -2.52 -3.28
CA ARG A 87 -11.52 -2.99 -4.31
C ARG A 87 -11.86 -1.89 -5.29
N ASN A 88 -11.93 -2.25 -6.57
CA ASN A 88 -12.60 -1.45 -7.59
C ASN A 88 -14.12 -1.66 -7.43
N VAL A 89 -14.88 -0.59 -7.37
CA VAL A 89 -16.34 -0.66 -7.20
C VAL A 89 -17.04 0.25 -8.19
N ARG A 90 -18.15 -0.22 -8.77
CA ARG A 90 -19.00 0.58 -9.67
C ARG A 90 -20.19 1.12 -8.90
N LEU A 91 -20.14 2.39 -8.50
CA LEU A 91 -21.24 3.07 -7.82
C LEU A 91 -21.98 3.95 -8.82
N LYS A 92 -23.30 3.82 -8.89
CA LYS A 92 -24.11 4.65 -9.80
C LYS A 92 -23.88 6.15 -9.53
N PRO A 93 -23.53 6.96 -10.55
CA PRO A 93 -23.36 8.41 -10.40
C PRO A 93 -24.61 9.07 -9.84
N GLN A 94 -24.43 10.10 -9.01
CA GLN A 94 -25.48 10.94 -8.43
C GLN A 94 -26.55 10.15 -7.64
N THR A 95 -26.16 9.07 -6.98
CA THR A 95 -27.08 8.22 -6.21
C THR A 95 -26.47 7.69 -4.91
N ILE A 96 -27.33 7.15 -4.06
CA ILE A 96 -26.96 6.21 -3.01
C ILE A 96 -27.02 4.81 -3.63
N ASP A 97 -25.93 4.05 -3.50
CA ASP A 97 -25.81 2.69 -4.05
C ASP A 97 -25.27 1.75 -2.97
N THR A 98 -25.66 0.48 -3.07
CA THR A 98 -25.28 -0.58 -2.12
C THR A 98 -24.40 -1.61 -2.80
N LYS A 99 -23.35 -2.06 -2.13
CA LYS A 99 -22.41 -3.05 -2.65
C LYS A 99 -22.09 -4.10 -1.61
N VAL A 100 -21.80 -5.30 -2.10
CA VAL A 100 -21.33 -6.42 -1.29
C VAL A 100 -19.94 -6.80 -1.75
N ILE A 101 -18.99 -6.86 -0.82
CA ILE A 101 -17.61 -7.29 -1.05
C ILE A 101 -17.39 -8.56 -0.24
N SER A 102 -17.17 -9.68 -0.92
CA SER A 102 -16.88 -10.95 -0.27
C SER A 102 -15.39 -11.14 0.02
N GLY A 103 -15.10 -12.10 0.90
CA GLY A 103 -13.74 -12.51 1.25
C GLY A 103 -13.03 -11.58 2.22
N VAL A 104 -13.78 -10.76 2.97
CA VAL A 104 -13.23 -10.00 4.09
C VAL A 104 -13.08 -10.95 5.27
N PRO A 105 -11.90 -11.02 5.93
CA PRO A 105 -11.71 -11.95 7.03
C PRO A 105 -12.66 -11.68 8.20
N THR A 106 -13.38 -12.71 8.63
CA THR A 106 -14.44 -12.63 9.66
C THR A 106 -13.89 -12.41 11.07
N TYR A 107 -12.60 -12.62 11.30
CA TYR A 107 -11.95 -12.32 12.57
C TYR A 107 -11.74 -10.81 12.82
N LEU A 108 -11.96 -9.96 11.81
CA LEU A 108 -11.80 -8.51 11.92
C LEU A 108 -13.00 -7.90 12.64
N LYS A 109 -12.79 -7.46 13.88
CA LYS A 109 -13.83 -6.83 14.71
C LYS A 109 -13.96 -5.33 14.46
N ASN A 110 -12.85 -4.67 14.13
CA ASN A 110 -12.78 -3.22 13.90
C ASN A 110 -12.39 -2.99 12.44
N LEU A 111 -13.35 -2.56 11.62
CA LEU A 111 -13.12 -2.22 10.22
C LEU A 111 -13.30 -0.73 9.97
N GLN A 112 -12.67 -0.26 8.91
CA GLN A 112 -12.90 1.05 8.34
C GLN A 112 -12.91 0.93 6.82
N VAL A 113 -13.94 1.49 6.20
CA VAL A 113 -14.10 1.49 4.75
C VAL A 113 -14.09 2.93 4.26
N GLU A 114 -13.30 3.21 3.23
CA GLU A 114 -13.13 4.56 2.68
C GLU A 114 -13.15 4.52 1.16
N ILE A 115 -13.84 5.50 0.54
CA ILE A 115 -13.68 5.78 -0.89
C ILE A 115 -12.49 6.71 -1.09
N VAL A 116 -11.50 6.23 -1.81
CA VAL A 116 -10.28 6.98 -2.11
C VAL A 116 -10.51 7.84 -3.34
N GLN A 117 -10.26 9.13 -3.17
CA GLN A 117 -10.35 10.08 -4.27
C GLN A 117 -9.18 9.91 -5.23
N ASN A 118 -9.50 10.02 -6.51
CA ASN A 118 -8.51 9.96 -7.57
C ASN A 118 -7.64 11.25 -7.54
N LYS A 119 -6.33 11.11 -7.74
CA LYS A 119 -5.36 12.22 -7.84
C LYS A 119 -4.92 12.42 -9.29
N SER A 120 -4.43 13.62 -9.62
CA SER A 120 -3.90 13.95 -10.95
C SER A 120 -2.58 13.28 -11.32
N ILE A 121 -1.98 12.52 -10.39
CA ILE A 121 -0.73 11.79 -10.63
C ILE A 121 -1.01 10.41 -11.26
N PRO A 122 -0.15 9.92 -12.17
CA PRO A 122 -0.39 8.68 -12.91
C PRO A 122 -0.59 7.46 -12.03
N SER A 123 0.27 7.25 -11.03
CA SER A 123 0.19 6.09 -10.13
C SER A 123 0.76 6.46 -8.77
N PHE A 124 0.19 5.94 -7.68
CA PHE A 124 0.66 6.21 -6.31
C PHE A 124 0.26 5.15 -5.30
N VAL A 125 1.03 5.07 -4.21
CA VAL A 125 0.65 4.28 -3.02
C VAL A 125 -0.36 5.07 -2.19
N VAL A 126 -1.47 4.41 -1.86
CA VAL A 126 -2.55 4.99 -1.07
C VAL A 126 -2.30 4.78 0.41
N ASP A 127 -1.97 3.54 0.79
CA ASP A 127 -1.79 3.13 2.17
C ASP A 127 -0.97 1.83 2.24
N TRP A 128 -0.43 1.52 3.42
CA TRP A 128 0.25 0.26 3.70
C TRP A 128 0.07 -0.18 5.16
N CYS A 129 0.23 -1.47 5.42
CA CYS A 129 0.09 -2.09 6.73
C CYS A 129 1.09 -3.24 6.89
N LEU A 130 1.88 -3.24 7.97
CA LEU A 130 2.68 -4.40 8.36
C LEU A 130 1.97 -5.14 9.49
N ASN A 131 1.59 -6.40 9.27
CA ASN A 131 0.96 -7.21 10.31
C ASN A 131 2.01 -7.92 11.20
N LYS A 132 1.53 -8.56 12.28
CA LYS A 132 2.38 -9.26 13.26
C LYS A 132 3.10 -10.48 12.68
N GLN A 133 2.59 -11.07 11.60
CA GLN A 133 3.20 -12.20 10.89
C GLN A 133 4.33 -11.77 9.95
N GLY A 134 4.61 -10.48 9.82
CA GLY A 134 5.64 -9.97 8.91
C GLY A 134 5.17 -9.84 7.46
N ASN A 135 3.85 -9.79 7.22
CA ASN A 135 3.29 -9.49 5.91
C ASN A 135 3.01 -7.99 5.80
N LEU A 136 3.59 -7.36 4.78
CA LEU A 136 3.35 -5.97 4.43
C LEU A 136 2.36 -5.90 3.27
N TYR A 137 1.18 -5.37 3.55
CA TYR A 137 0.14 -5.05 2.59
C TYR A 137 0.37 -3.63 2.06
N ILE A 138 0.35 -3.46 0.75
CA ILE A 138 0.53 -2.16 0.09
C ILE A 138 -0.61 -1.99 -0.90
N VAL A 139 -1.34 -0.87 -0.78
CA VAL A 139 -2.42 -0.50 -1.69
C VAL A 139 -1.92 0.58 -2.63
N GLY A 140 -2.16 0.40 -3.92
CA GLY A 140 -1.73 1.32 -4.96
C GLY A 140 -2.81 1.53 -6.00
N ILE A 141 -2.85 2.74 -6.55
CA ILE A 141 -3.72 3.14 -7.65
C ILE A 141 -2.85 3.38 -8.89
N ASN A 142 -3.34 2.94 -10.04
CA ASN A 142 -2.88 3.37 -11.36
C ASN A 142 -4.03 4.08 -12.07
N ASN A 143 -3.87 5.36 -12.32
CA ASN A 143 -4.79 6.25 -13.03
C ASN A 143 -4.48 6.39 -14.51
N SER A 144 -3.34 5.87 -14.97
CA SER A 144 -2.95 5.98 -16.37
C SER A 144 -3.84 5.12 -17.28
N GLU A 145 -3.75 5.39 -18.58
CA GLU A 145 -4.44 4.64 -19.64
C GLU A 145 -3.79 3.30 -19.98
N ARG A 146 -2.65 2.98 -19.37
CA ARG A 146 -1.89 1.76 -19.59
C ARG A 146 -1.73 0.98 -18.31
N ASP A 147 -1.53 -0.34 -18.43
CA ASP A 147 -1.06 -1.11 -17.29
C ASP A 147 0.28 -0.53 -16.86
N ASP A 148 0.47 -0.41 -15.55
CA ASP A 148 1.65 0.23 -14.98
C ASP A 148 2.23 -0.61 -13.86
N ASN A 149 3.52 -0.40 -13.58
CA ASN A 149 4.20 -1.01 -12.46
C ASN A 149 4.56 0.09 -11.46
N LEU A 150 3.98 0.01 -10.27
CA LEU A 150 4.48 0.74 -9.13
C LEU A 150 5.80 0.08 -8.67
N TRP A 151 6.92 0.77 -8.85
CA TRP A 151 8.20 0.37 -8.28
C TRP A 151 8.29 0.88 -6.86
N VAL A 152 8.17 -0.03 -5.91
CA VAL A 152 8.05 0.33 -4.50
C VAL A 152 9.38 0.10 -3.80
N LYS A 153 9.87 1.15 -3.12
CA LYS A 153 10.91 1.08 -2.10
C LYS A 153 10.25 0.89 -0.73
N ILE A 154 10.84 0.00 0.07
CA ILE A 154 10.41 -0.29 1.43
C ILE A 154 11.60 -0.06 2.37
N GLU A 155 11.43 0.82 3.34
CA GLU A 155 12.43 1.12 4.36
C GLU A 155 11.98 0.52 5.68
N GLY A 156 12.80 -0.35 6.27
CA GLY A 156 12.52 -1.01 7.55
C GLY A 156 13.30 -0.37 8.69
N TYR A 157 12.60 -0.12 9.79
CA TYR A 157 13.12 0.55 10.98
C TYR A 157 12.97 -0.32 12.23
N ASP A 158 13.89 -0.16 13.18
CA ASP A 158 13.82 -0.79 14.49
C ASP A 158 12.89 -0.04 15.46
N GLN A 159 12.87 -0.45 16.74
CA GLN A 159 12.08 0.21 17.80
C GLN A 159 12.55 1.63 18.12
N LYS A 160 13.81 1.95 17.83
CA LYS A 160 14.42 3.27 18.08
C LYS A 160 14.23 4.22 16.89
N GLY A 161 13.64 3.74 15.79
CA GLY A 161 13.47 4.51 14.56
C GLY A 161 14.72 4.57 13.68
N GLN A 162 15.71 3.71 13.92
CA GLN A 162 16.88 3.59 13.06
C GLN A 162 16.54 2.75 11.82
N LYS A 163 16.93 3.22 10.63
CA LYS A 163 16.80 2.46 9.38
C LYS A 163 17.79 1.29 9.40
N ILE A 164 17.29 0.06 9.35
CA ILE A 164 18.10 -1.18 9.48
C ILE A 164 17.83 -2.21 8.39
N TRP A 165 16.91 -1.91 7.47
CA TRP A 165 16.58 -2.81 6.38
C TRP A 165 16.05 -2.05 5.16
N LEU A 166 16.32 -2.60 3.98
CA LEU A 166 15.74 -2.13 2.71
C LEU A 166 15.14 -3.31 1.96
N GLY A 167 13.97 -3.07 1.36
CA GLY A 167 13.30 -4.00 0.46
C GLY A 167 12.72 -3.28 -0.75
N SER A 168 12.28 -4.07 -1.72
CA SER A 168 11.60 -3.55 -2.89
C SER A 168 10.48 -4.47 -3.35
N ARG A 169 9.53 -3.91 -4.11
CA ARG A 169 8.48 -4.67 -4.78
C ARG A 169 8.12 -4.04 -6.11
N ASN A 170 8.01 -4.88 -7.13
CA ASN A 170 7.34 -4.53 -8.38
C ASN A 170 5.86 -4.85 -8.21
N PHE A 171 5.02 -3.82 -8.28
CA PHE A 171 3.61 -3.93 -8.04
C PHE A 171 2.85 -3.51 -9.29
N ARG A 172 2.47 -4.51 -10.09
CA ARG A 172 1.65 -4.28 -11.29
C ARG A 172 0.24 -3.90 -10.88
N VAL A 173 -0.22 -2.74 -11.33
CA VAL A 173 -1.60 -2.26 -11.14
C VAL A 173 -2.18 -1.98 -12.51
N ARG A 174 -3.35 -2.56 -12.82
CA ARG A 174 -3.98 -2.39 -14.13
C ARG A 174 -4.41 -0.94 -14.34
N LYS A 175 -4.51 -0.53 -15.60
CA LYS A 175 -4.96 0.82 -15.97
C LYS A 175 -6.26 1.20 -15.25
N ARG A 176 -6.33 2.42 -14.73
CA ARG A 176 -7.50 2.99 -14.04
C ARG A 176 -8.07 2.11 -12.91
N THR A 177 -7.22 1.41 -12.16
CA THR A 177 -7.65 0.56 -11.05
C THR A 177 -6.87 0.80 -9.76
N ILE A 178 -7.44 0.31 -8.66
CA ILE A 178 -6.76 0.08 -7.38
C ILE A 178 -6.48 -1.41 -7.20
N ASP A 179 -5.36 -1.73 -6.57
CA ASP A 179 -5.02 -3.11 -6.21
C ASP A 179 -4.31 -3.15 -4.84
N THR A 180 -4.15 -4.35 -4.28
CA THR A 180 -3.37 -4.62 -3.07
C THR A 180 -2.31 -5.67 -3.37
N CYS A 181 -1.05 -5.38 -3.08
CA CYS A 181 -0.02 -6.40 -3.07
C CYS A 181 0.44 -6.74 -1.66
N VAL A 182 0.98 -7.94 -1.50
CA VAL A 182 1.55 -8.41 -0.24
C VAL A 182 3.03 -8.70 -0.45
N VAL A 183 3.86 -8.17 0.45
CA VAL A 183 5.27 -8.52 0.60
C VAL A 183 5.39 -9.34 1.86
N ASN A 184 5.62 -10.64 1.68
CA ASN A 184 5.72 -11.59 2.80
C ASN A 184 7.13 -11.58 3.39
N ASN A 185 7.24 -12.08 4.62
CA ASN A 185 8.50 -12.36 5.30
C ASN A 185 9.38 -11.11 5.53
N ILE A 186 8.75 -9.97 5.87
CA ILE A 186 9.49 -8.84 6.42
C ILE A 186 10.20 -9.32 7.69
N PRO A 187 11.53 -9.09 7.84
CA PRO A 187 12.27 -9.65 8.96
C PRO A 187 11.70 -9.22 10.31
N ALA A 188 11.61 -10.16 11.28
CA ALA A 188 10.99 -9.91 12.58
C ALA A 188 11.66 -8.79 13.42
N TYR A 189 12.91 -8.44 13.11
CA TYR A 189 13.62 -7.33 13.72
C TYR A 189 13.17 -5.95 13.19
N VAL A 190 12.49 -5.89 12.05
CA VAL A 190 11.86 -4.67 11.51
C VAL A 190 10.54 -4.45 12.23
N LYS A 191 10.37 -3.26 12.81
CA LYS A 191 9.23 -2.90 13.66
C LYS A 191 8.32 -1.85 13.02
N LYS A 192 8.88 -1.03 12.14
CA LYS A 192 8.14 -0.05 11.35
C LYS A 192 8.62 -0.10 9.91
N VAL A 193 7.71 0.16 8.98
CA VAL A 193 8.04 0.30 7.56
C VAL A 193 7.51 1.61 7.00
N ASN A 194 8.32 2.22 6.14
CA ASN A 194 7.88 3.28 5.25
C ASN A 194 7.90 2.75 3.81
N VAL A 195 6.90 3.17 3.03
CA VAL A 195 6.71 2.71 1.65
C VAL A 195 6.66 3.93 0.75
N SER A 196 7.43 3.92 -0.34
CA SER A 196 7.48 5.01 -1.31
C SER A 196 7.57 4.47 -2.73
N VAL A 197 6.97 5.18 -3.69
CA VAL A 197 7.13 4.89 -5.11
C VAL A 197 8.45 5.49 -5.60
N LEU A 198 9.18 4.73 -6.40
CA LEU A 198 10.39 5.18 -7.09
C LEU A 198 10.03 5.71 -8.49
N PRO A 199 10.69 6.78 -8.95
CA PRO A 199 10.49 7.30 -10.30
C PRO A 199 11.04 6.31 -11.35
N GLU A 200 10.40 6.28 -12.50
CA GLU A 200 10.97 5.67 -13.71
C GLU A 200 12.16 6.51 -14.18
N GLN A 201 13.31 5.88 -14.36
CA GLN A 201 14.55 6.57 -14.76
C GLN A 201 15.39 5.69 -15.65
N ASP A 202 15.69 6.12 -16.87
CA ASP A 202 16.42 5.31 -17.84
C ASP A 202 17.73 4.71 -17.30
N GLY A 203 17.98 3.46 -17.70
CA GLY A 203 19.18 2.71 -17.38
C GLY A 203 19.20 2.12 -15.97
N VAL A 204 20.42 1.86 -15.49
CA VAL A 204 20.69 1.25 -14.20
C VAL A 204 21.01 2.32 -13.17
N LYS A 205 20.28 2.32 -12.05
CA LYS A 205 20.52 3.27 -10.96
C LYS A 205 20.46 2.60 -9.60
N ILE A 206 21.37 3.02 -8.73
CA ILE A 206 21.31 2.72 -7.30
C ILE A 206 20.42 3.77 -6.65
N GLN A 207 19.26 3.35 -6.16
CA GLN A 207 18.27 4.24 -5.56
C GLN A 207 18.54 4.48 -4.07
N GLU A 208 19.06 3.47 -3.37
CA GLU A 208 19.34 3.54 -1.93
C GLU A 208 20.44 2.55 -1.57
N LYS A 209 21.24 2.89 -0.55
CA LYS A 209 22.18 1.98 0.11
C LYS A 209 22.07 2.12 1.62
N LEU A 210 22.24 1.00 2.33
CA LEU A 210 22.27 0.95 3.79
C LEU A 210 23.26 -0.10 4.24
N PHE A 211 24.24 0.29 5.06
CA PHE A 211 25.13 -0.64 5.71
C PHE A 211 24.74 -0.84 7.16
N ASP A 212 24.26 -2.04 7.47
CA ASP A 212 24.03 -2.50 8.82
C ASP A 212 25.32 -3.14 9.35
N ARG A 213 26.06 -2.37 10.13
CA ARG A 213 27.34 -2.79 10.73
C ARG A 213 27.15 -3.96 11.69
N GLU A 214 26.11 -3.94 12.51
CA GLU A 214 25.86 -4.98 13.51
C GLU A 214 25.63 -6.34 12.84
N ARG A 215 24.82 -6.36 11.78
CA ARG A 215 24.54 -7.58 11.00
C ARG A 215 25.58 -7.86 9.91
N ARG A 216 26.51 -6.93 9.68
CA ARG A 216 27.48 -6.93 8.59
C ARG A 216 26.83 -7.13 7.23
N LYS A 217 25.74 -6.41 6.98
CA LYS A 217 24.95 -6.50 5.73
C LYS A 217 24.87 -5.16 5.04
N LEU A 218 25.22 -5.15 3.76
CA LEU A 218 24.97 -4.03 2.87
C LEU A 218 23.70 -4.31 2.06
N TYR A 219 22.68 -3.49 2.27
CA TYR A 219 21.45 -3.47 1.50
C TYR A 219 21.55 -2.43 0.39
N ILE A 220 21.13 -2.78 -0.82
CA ILE A 220 21.13 -1.88 -1.98
C ILE A 220 19.80 -2.04 -2.71
N ILE A 221 19.18 -0.93 -3.09
CA ILE A 221 18.04 -0.94 -4.02
C ILE A 221 18.54 -0.48 -5.38
N ILE A 222 18.27 -1.28 -6.39
CA ILE A 222 18.65 -1.03 -7.78
C ILE A 222 17.37 -0.97 -8.61
N THR A 223 17.28 0.05 -9.46
CA THR A 223 16.31 0.07 -10.56
C THR A 223 17.04 -0.16 -11.86
N ASN A 224 16.47 -0.99 -12.72
CA ASN A 224 16.97 -1.20 -14.06
C ASN A 224 15.83 -0.98 -15.07
N PHE A 225 15.88 0.15 -15.76
CA PHE A 225 14.98 0.51 -16.85
C PHE A 225 15.67 0.40 -18.23
N GLY A 226 16.77 -0.34 -18.29
CA GLY A 226 17.51 -0.64 -19.52
C GLY A 226 17.45 -2.11 -19.91
N ASN A 227 18.30 -2.48 -20.86
CA ASN A 227 18.42 -3.86 -21.35
C ASN A 227 19.51 -4.67 -20.63
N ASP A 228 20.31 -4.03 -19.77
CA ASP A 228 21.44 -4.67 -19.08
C ASP A 228 20.97 -5.62 -18.01
N LYS A 229 21.23 -6.92 -18.14
CA LYS A 229 20.74 -7.92 -17.18
C LYS A 229 21.66 -8.13 -15.97
N ASN A 230 22.92 -7.75 -16.12
CA ASN A 230 23.98 -8.00 -15.14
C ASN A 230 24.70 -6.70 -14.82
N ILE A 231 24.66 -6.31 -13.55
CA ILE A 231 25.29 -5.07 -13.07
C ILE A 231 26.45 -5.46 -12.17
N LYS A 232 27.65 -4.97 -12.49
CA LYS A 232 28.82 -5.15 -11.64
C LYS A 232 28.90 -4.01 -10.65
N ILE A 233 28.86 -4.33 -9.37
CA ILE A 233 28.96 -3.35 -8.28
C ILE A 233 30.26 -3.61 -7.54
N GLN A 234 31.19 -2.67 -7.61
CA GLN A 234 32.35 -2.70 -6.74
C GLN A 234 31.94 -2.17 -5.37
N VAL A 235 32.22 -2.95 -4.32
CA VAL A 235 32.02 -2.57 -2.93
C VAL A 235 33.39 -2.40 -2.28
N ASN A 236 33.66 -1.20 -1.77
CA ASN A 236 34.84 -0.86 -1.00
C ASN A 236 34.42 -0.67 0.47
N GLY A 237 35.11 -1.31 1.40
CA GLY A 237 34.89 -1.17 2.85
C GLY A 237 36.11 -0.56 3.53
N PHE A 238 35.85 0.42 4.38
CA PHE A 238 36.86 1.21 5.08
C PHE A 238 36.72 1.04 6.60
N ASP A 239 37.85 1.05 7.30
CA ASP A 239 37.87 1.04 8.77
C ASP A 239 37.60 2.44 9.36
N ALA A 240 37.62 2.55 10.69
CA ALA A 240 37.39 3.81 11.41
C ALA A 240 38.39 4.92 11.03
N ASN A 241 39.58 4.56 10.56
CA ASN A 241 40.63 5.50 10.16
C ASN A 241 40.54 5.85 8.67
N GLY A 242 39.54 5.35 7.95
CA GLY A 242 39.38 5.56 6.51
C GLY A 242 40.32 4.72 5.64
N LYS A 243 41.01 3.71 6.21
CA LYS A 243 41.84 2.80 5.42
C LYS A 243 40.97 1.76 4.74
N LEU A 244 41.22 1.51 3.46
CA LEU A 244 40.56 0.44 2.70
C LEU A 244 40.97 -0.92 3.28
N VAL A 245 40.00 -1.67 3.79
CA VAL A 245 40.21 -2.99 4.43
C VAL A 245 39.37 -4.10 3.79
N TYR A 246 38.48 -3.76 2.87
CA TYR A 246 37.64 -4.71 2.16
C TYR A 246 37.37 -4.24 0.74
N LYS A 247 37.44 -5.14 -0.24
CA LYS A 247 37.11 -4.86 -1.63
C LYS A 247 36.52 -6.11 -2.27
N THR A 248 35.34 -5.98 -2.86
CA THR A 248 34.70 -7.08 -3.59
C THR A 248 33.94 -6.55 -4.81
N VAL A 249 33.59 -7.44 -5.73
CA VAL A 249 32.68 -7.17 -6.84
C VAL A 249 31.46 -8.06 -6.68
N TYR A 250 30.29 -7.45 -6.59
CA TYR A 250 29.01 -8.11 -6.57
C TYR A 250 28.36 -8.05 -7.95
N ASN A 251 27.96 -9.20 -8.49
CA ASN A 251 27.20 -9.28 -9.73
C ASN A 251 25.70 -9.29 -9.39
N ALA A 252 25.05 -8.13 -9.52
CA ALA A 252 23.62 -8.02 -9.32
C ALA A 252 22.87 -8.46 -10.58
N ILE A 253 21.99 -9.44 -10.44
CA ILE A 253 21.02 -9.79 -11.48
C ILE A 253 19.85 -8.82 -11.35
N ALA A 254 19.80 -7.80 -12.21
CA ALA A 254 18.68 -6.88 -12.30
C ALA A 254 18.02 -7.11 -13.66
N LYS A 255 16.89 -7.81 -13.67
CA LYS A 255 16.10 -7.95 -14.90
C LYS A 255 15.62 -6.57 -15.36
N SER A 256 15.40 -6.44 -16.66
CA SER A 256 14.83 -5.22 -17.24
C SER A 256 13.46 -4.89 -16.62
N ASN A 257 13.20 -3.60 -16.41
CA ASN A 257 11.97 -3.03 -15.86
C ASN A 257 11.62 -3.51 -14.44
N ILE A 258 12.64 -3.78 -13.62
CA ILE A 258 12.50 -4.28 -12.26
C ILE A 258 13.23 -3.39 -11.26
N VAL A 259 12.60 -3.17 -10.10
CA VAL A 259 13.29 -2.77 -8.88
C VAL A 259 13.70 -4.01 -8.07
N GLY A 260 14.98 -4.11 -7.75
CA GLY A 260 15.57 -5.21 -6.97
C GLY A 260 16.22 -4.73 -5.68
N ALA A 261 15.89 -5.38 -4.57
CA ALA A 261 16.62 -5.24 -3.32
C ALA A 261 17.67 -6.35 -3.23
N HIS A 262 18.92 -5.95 -3.01
CA HIS A 262 20.07 -6.83 -2.92
C HIS A 262 20.66 -6.73 -1.52
N THR A 263 21.00 -7.89 -0.95
CA THR A 263 21.72 -7.97 0.33
C THR A 263 23.08 -8.60 0.07
N ILE A 264 24.13 -7.90 0.48
CA ILE A 264 25.52 -8.34 0.35
C ILE A 264 26.08 -8.51 1.76
N ASN A 265 26.58 -9.71 2.07
CA ASN A 265 27.26 -9.95 3.33
C ASN A 265 28.68 -9.36 3.26
N ILE A 266 29.07 -8.60 4.28
CA ILE A 266 30.41 -8.04 4.42
C ILE A 266 31.18 -8.90 5.42
N SER A 267 32.11 -9.71 4.94
CA SER A 267 32.79 -10.71 5.78
C SER A 267 33.80 -10.10 6.76
N ASN A 268 34.37 -8.93 6.45
CA ASN A 268 35.38 -8.29 7.27
C ASN A 268 34.75 -7.44 8.39
N SER A 269 34.99 -7.82 9.65
CA SER A 269 34.47 -7.14 10.85
C SER A 269 35.10 -5.77 11.12
N LYS A 270 36.22 -5.42 10.47
CA LYS A 270 36.87 -4.11 10.60
C LYS A 270 36.21 -3.03 9.75
N VAL A 271 35.21 -3.37 8.93
CA VAL A 271 34.53 -2.42 8.05
C VAL A 271 33.54 -1.59 8.86
N GLU A 272 33.79 -0.29 8.90
CA GLU A 272 32.94 0.72 9.55
C GLU A 272 32.09 1.49 8.53
N ARG A 273 32.61 1.68 7.31
CA ARG A 273 31.94 2.40 6.22
C ARG A 273 32.07 1.65 4.90
N VAL A 274 31.06 1.77 4.03
CA VAL A 274 31.10 1.22 2.68
C VAL A 274 30.83 2.28 1.60
N GLU A 275 31.55 2.14 0.50
CA GLU A 275 31.34 2.87 -0.74
C GLU A 275 31.06 1.89 -1.87
N ILE A 276 30.18 2.28 -2.78
CA ILE A 276 29.76 1.43 -3.90
C ILE A 276 29.86 2.21 -5.21
N ASN A 277 30.35 1.53 -6.25
CA ASN A 277 30.45 2.07 -7.59
C ASN A 277 29.90 1.06 -8.59
N VAL A 278 29.05 1.51 -9.51
CA VAL A 278 28.62 0.71 -10.66
C VAL A 278 29.75 0.72 -11.69
N LYS A 279 30.10 -0.47 -12.21
CA LYS A 279 31.12 -0.66 -13.24
C LYS A 279 30.51 -1.02 -14.58
#